data_AF-A0AAW5FH40-F1
#
_entry.id   AF-A0AAW5FH40-F1
#
_cell.length_a   1.000
_cell.length_b   1.000
_cell.length_c   1.000
_cell.angle_alpha   90.00
_cell.angle_beta   90.00
_cell.angle_gamma   90.00
#
_symmetry.space_group_name_H-M   'P 1'
#
loop_
_entity.id
_entity.type
_entity.pdbx_description
1 polymer ?
#
loop_
_entity_poly.entity_id
_entity_poly.type
_entity_poly.pdbx_seq_one_letter_code
_entity_poly.pdbx_strand_id
1 'polypeptide(L)'
;MEWTGSGGRINRALLWQALLLVMMLACMLGMIDQAIKVLNGAATFAFNFKVDFDFGVDDIFNVVDPRAYRQLATADRATLILKVFGTLLFLWIYLATATKRLHDRDRSGWWLVPFFVVPALFDQFSDLLPTNSNWVLAVAWAVHIPWFWGLVEMFIVPGTSGDNRFGPDPLAVLEDGSAPAPSTKSWDQQSEIEFVPPSASPPGGMHVKRGA
;
A
#
# COMPACT_ATOMS: atom_id res chain seq x y z
N MET A 1 -14.90 22.66 -2.74
CA MET A 1 -13.93 21.62 -2.32
C MET A 1 -14.09 20.45 -3.25
N GLU A 2 -13.38 20.48 -4.38
CA GLU A 2 -13.42 19.44 -5.39
C GLU A 2 -12.44 18.34 -4.96
N TRP A 3 -12.98 17.23 -4.47
CA TRP A 3 -12.20 16.03 -4.16
C TRP A 3 -11.90 15.28 -5.47
N THR A 4 -10.95 15.77 -6.26
CA THR A 4 -10.45 15.05 -7.47
C THR A 4 -9.28 14.11 -7.17
N GLY A 5 -8.94 13.91 -5.89
CA GLY A 5 -7.72 13.23 -5.45
C GLY A 5 -7.84 11.75 -5.10
N SER A 6 -8.76 10.98 -5.68
CA SER A 6 -8.79 9.52 -5.52
C SER A 6 -8.88 8.78 -6.85
N GLY A 7 -8.02 9.17 -7.81
CA GLY A 7 -7.76 8.32 -8.97
C GLY A 7 -7.43 6.89 -8.50
N GLY A 8 -8.00 5.87 -9.14
CA GLY A 8 -7.83 4.45 -8.78
C GLY A 8 -6.40 3.90 -8.91
N ARG A 9 -5.41 4.80 -9.06
CA ARG A 9 -4.04 4.60 -9.50
C ARG A 9 -3.07 5.08 -8.41
N ILE A 10 -1.98 4.35 -8.15
CA ILE A 10 -1.09 4.60 -7.01
C ILE A 10 0.36 4.79 -7.45
N ASN A 11 1.04 5.81 -6.91
CA ASN A 11 2.46 6.00 -7.14
C ASN A 11 3.29 4.88 -6.46
N ARG A 12 4.34 4.38 -7.12
CA ARG A 12 5.28 3.41 -6.56
C ARG A 12 5.83 3.82 -5.19
N ALA A 13 6.08 5.11 -4.96
CA ALA A 13 6.59 5.60 -3.68
C ALA A 13 5.59 5.35 -2.54
N LEU A 14 4.31 5.59 -2.79
CA LEU A 14 3.23 5.32 -1.83
C LEU A 14 3.07 3.81 -1.58
N LEU A 15 3.31 2.98 -2.61
CA LEU A 15 3.29 1.53 -2.49
C LEU A 15 4.47 0.99 -1.66
N TRP A 16 5.68 1.48 -1.88
CA TRP A 16 6.84 1.15 -1.03
C TRP A 16 6.64 1.61 0.42
N GLN A 17 6.05 2.78 0.62
CA GLN A 17 5.70 3.26 1.96
C GLN A 17 4.62 2.38 2.62
N ALA A 18 3.58 1.99 1.88
CA ALA A 18 2.55 1.08 2.38
C ALA A 18 3.14 -0.28 2.77
N LEU A 19 4.07 -0.83 1.97
CA LEU A 19 4.80 -2.05 2.32
C LEU A 19 5.61 -1.89 3.61
N LEU A 20 6.35 -0.79 3.77
CA LEU A 20 7.14 -0.55 4.97
C LEU A 20 6.24 -0.49 6.22
N LEU A 21 5.09 0.18 6.13
CA LEU A 21 4.11 0.23 7.21
C LEU A 21 3.56 -1.16 7.53
N VAL A 22 3.26 -1.96 6.50
CA VAL A 22 2.79 -3.34 6.67
C VAL A 22 3.86 -4.21 7.35
N MET A 23 5.11 -4.14 6.91
CA MET A 23 6.22 -4.88 7.53
C MET A 23 6.45 -4.47 8.98
N MET A 24 6.36 -3.17 9.28
CA MET A 24 6.47 -2.66 10.65
C MET A 24 5.34 -3.20 11.55
N LEU A 25 4.10 -3.19 11.05
CA LEU A 25 2.95 -3.73 11.78
C LEU A 25 3.07 -5.24 11.99
N ALA A 26 3.57 -5.98 11.00
CA ALA A 26 3.74 -7.43 11.09
C ALA A 26 4.82 -7.79 12.13
N CYS A 27 5.94 -7.05 12.12
CA CYS A 27 6.97 -7.17 13.14
C CYS A 27 6.42 -6.88 14.55
N MET A 28 5.58 -5.85 14.69
CA MET A 28 4.94 -5.52 15.96
C MET A 28 4.00 -6.64 16.46
N LEU A 29 3.22 -7.25 15.57
CA LEU A 29 2.37 -8.41 15.91
C LEU A 29 3.20 -9.62 16.35
N GLY A 30 4.32 -9.89 15.67
CA GLY A 30 5.26 -10.94 16.08
C GLY A 30 5.87 -10.68 17.46
N MET A 31 6.23 -9.43 17.76
CA MET A 31 6.70 -9.01 19.08
C MET A 31 5.65 -9.21 20.18
N ILE A 32 4.37 -8.93 19.88
CA ILE A 32 3.26 -9.16 20.82
C ILE A 32 3.06 -10.65 21.08
N ASP A 33 3.10 -11.50 20.04
CA ASP A 33 3.03 -12.96 20.18
C ASP A 33 4.15 -13.50 21.09
N GLN A 34 5.38 -13.03 20.89
CA GLN A 34 6.50 -13.40 21.76
C GLN A 34 6.32 -12.90 23.20
N ALA A 35 5.87 -11.67 23.40
CA ALA A 35 5.61 -11.11 24.73
C ALA A 35 4.57 -11.94 25.49
N ILE A 36 3.48 -12.35 24.83
CA ILE A 36 2.45 -13.23 25.42
C ILE A 36 3.06 -14.58 25.81
N LYS A 37 3.88 -15.19 24.95
CA LYS A 37 4.51 -16.48 25.23
C LYS A 37 5.53 -16.42 26.37
N VAL A 38 6.32 -15.34 26.45
CA VAL A 38 7.26 -15.11 27.56
C VAL A 38 6.53 -14.91 28.88
N LEU A 39 5.44 -14.11 28.89
CA LEU A 39 4.65 -13.87 30.08
C LEU A 39 4.02 -15.16 30.65
N ASN A 40 3.66 -16.10 29.78
CA ASN A 40 3.12 -17.41 30.16
C ASN A 40 4.22 -18.45 30.46
N GLY A 41 5.50 -18.09 30.42
CA GLY A 41 6.63 -19.01 30.64
C GLY A 41 6.83 -20.05 29.54
N ALA A 42 6.19 -19.87 28.38
CA ALA A 42 6.20 -20.83 27.28
C ALA A 42 7.37 -20.64 26.30
N ALA A 43 8.02 -19.46 26.30
CA ALA A 43 9.16 -19.17 25.44
C ALA A 43 10.11 -18.15 26.06
N THR A 44 11.34 -18.10 25.57
CA THR A 44 12.30 -17.00 25.82
C THR A 44 12.23 -16.01 24.67
N PHE A 45 12.39 -14.71 24.95
CA PHE A 45 12.41 -13.68 23.91
C PHE A 45 13.54 -13.95 22.91
N ALA A 46 13.22 -14.07 21.63
CA ALA A 46 14.18 -14.39 20.59
C ALA A 46 13.86 -13.60 19.33
N PHE A 47 14.70 -12.63 18.98
CA PHE A 47 14.52 -11.88 17.74
C PHE A 47 14.83 -12.79 16.54
N ASN A 48 13.79 -13.25 15.84
CA ASN A 48 13.93 -13.99 14.59
C ASN A 48 13.18 -13.23 13.49
N PHE A 49 13.93 -12.57 12.60
CA PHE A 49 13.35 -11.90 11.45
C PHE A 49 13.23 -12.91 10.31
N LYS A 50 12.08 -13.58 10.24
CA LYS A 50 11.73 -14.45 9.12
C LYS A 50 10.82 -13.67 8.18
N VAL A 51 11.31 -13.34 7.00
CA VAL A 51 10.49 -12.73 5.94
C VAL A 51 9.79 -13.87 5.21
N ASP A 52 8.66 -14.29 5.76
CA ASP A 52 7.76 -15.17 5.06
C ASP A 52 6.71 -14.30 4.35
N PHE A 53 6.59 -14.43 3.03
CA PHE A 53 5.51 -13.81 2.25
C PHE A 53 4.25 -14.69 2.22
N ASP A 54 4.13 -15.59 3.20
CA ASP A 54 2.89 -16.30 3.43
C ASP A 54 1.91 -15.30 4.06
N PHE A 55 0.74 -15.14 3.44
CA PHE A 55 -0.31 -14.24 3.91
C PHE A 55 -1.02 -14.79 5.15
N GLY A 56 -0.31 -15.53 6.02
CA GLY A 56 -0.82 -16.17 7.23
C GLY A 56 -2.06 -17.01 6.98
N VAL A 57 -2.16 -17.60 5.79
CA VAL A 57 -3.39 -18.27 5.33
C VAL A 57 -3.68 -19.47 6.23
N ASP A 58 -2.64 -20.16 6.66
CA ASP A 58 -2.70 -21.26 7.61
C ASP A 58 -3.37 -20.88 8.94
N ASP A 59 -3.09 -19.68 9.47
CA ASP A 59 -3.68 -19.22 10.73
C ASP A 59 -5.22 -19.10 10.63
N ILE A 60 -5.72 -18.70 9.46
CA ILE A 60 -7.17 -18.61 9.19
C ILE A 60 -7.78 -20.01 9.21
N PHE A 61 -7.17 -20.96 8.51
CA PHE A 61 -7.66 -22.34 8.46
C PHE A 61 -7.58 -23.05 9.82
N ASN A 62 -6.53 -22.75 10.61
CA ASN A 62 -6.38 -23.27 11.97
C ASN A 62 -7.48 -22.80 12.94
N VAL A 63 -8.03 -21.60 12.74
CA VAL A 63 -9.21 -21.13 13.50
C VAL A 63 -10.49 -21.84 13.04
N VAL A 64 -10.61 -22.09 11.74
CA VAL A 64 -11.79 -22.73 11.17
C VAL A 64 -11.87 -24.21 11.53
N ASP A 65 -10.73 -24.91 11.69
CA ASP A 65 -10.71 -26.29 12.17
C ASP A 65 -11.06 -26.37 13.67
N PRO A 66 -12.26 -26.88 14.04
CA PRO A 66 -12.68 -26.95 15.44
C PRO A 66 -11.84 -27.91 16.28
N ARG A 67 -11.12 -28.84 15.64
CA ARG A 67 -10.26 -29.82 16.31
C ARG A 67 -8.95 -29.18 16.73
N ALA A 68 -8.32 -28.42 15.85
CA ALA A 68 -7.10 -27.67 16.14
C ALA A 68 -7.35 -26.65 17.27
N TYR A 69 -8.39 -25.82 17.13
CA TYR A 69 -8.73 -24.77 18.10
C TYR A 69 -8.96 -25.30 19.53
N ARG A 70 -9.63 -26.46 19.67
CA ARG A 70 -9.99 -27.02 20.99
C ARG A 70 -8.78 -27.56 21.77
N GLN A 71 -7.74 -28.01 21.07
CA GLN A 71 -6.53 -28.59 21.68
C GLN A 71 -5.52 -27.53 22.13
N LEU A 72 -5.65 -26.27 21.69
CA LEU A 72 -4.74 -25.19 22.07
C LEU A 72 -4.95 -24.72 23.52
N ALA A 73 -3.85 -24.36 24.20
CA ALA A 73 -3.89 -23.69 25.49
C ALA A 73 -4.51 -22.28 25.37
N THR A 74 -5.04 -21.74 26.47
CA THR A 74 -5.75 -20.44 26.45
C THR A 74 -4.87 -19.29 25.93
N ALA A 75 -3.58 -19.28 26.25
CA ALA A 75 -2.62 -18.31 25.74
C ALA A 75 -2.46 -18.40 24.22
N ASP A 76 -2.41 -19.63 23.68
CA ASP A 76 -2.27 -19.86 22.24
C ASP A 76 -3.55 -19.52 21.46
N ARG A 77 -4.72 -19.60 22.10
CA ARG A 77 -5.99 -19.17 21.49
C ARG A 77 -6.02 -17.65 21.31
N ALA A 78 -5.56 -16.89 22.29
CA ALA A 78 -5.53 -15.43 22.21
C ALA A 78 -4.57 -14.94 21.13
N THR A 79 -3.40 -15.57 21.02
CA THR A 79 -2.42 -15.27 19.96
C THR A 79 -2.95 -15.67 18.58
N LEU A 80 -3.60 -16.82 18.45
CA LEU A 80 -4.22 -17.25 17.20
C LEU A 80 -5.31 -16.27 16.73
N ILE A 81 -6.20 -15.84 17.63
CA ILE A 81 -7.24 -14.85 17.30
C ILE A 81 -6.61 -13.53 16.84
N LEU A 82 -5.60 -13.03 17.57
CA LEU A 82 -4.88 -11.81 17.21
C LEU A 82 -4.23 -11.94 15.82
N LYS A 83 -3.59 -13.08 15.54
CA LYS A 83 -2.98 -13.37 14.24
C LYS A 83 -4.01 -13.36 13.14
N VAL A 84 -5.14 -14.06 13.29
CA VAL A 84 -6.20 -14.06 12.27
C VAL A 84 -6.72 -12.66 11.97
N PHE A 85 -6.98 -11.83 12.98
CA PHE A 85 -7.39 -10.45 12.73
C PHE A 85 -6.29 -9.63 12.02
N GLY A 86 -5.04 -9.78 12.44
CA GLY A 86 -3.90 -9.15 11.78
C GLY A 86 -3.78 -9.58 10.32
N THR A 87 -3.86 -10.88 10.06
CA THR A 87 -3.83 -11.50 8.74
C THR A 87 -4.94 -10.98 7.84
N LEU A 88 -6.19 -10.94 8.32
CA LEU A 88 -7.32 -10.42 7.54
C LEU A 88 -7.14 -8.94 7.19
N LEU A 89 -6.62 -8.14 8.13
CA LEU A 89 -6.31 -6.72 7.88
C LEU A 89 -5.21 -6.57 6.82
N PHE A 90 -4.13 -7.34 6.93
CA PHE A 90 -3.05 -7.32 5.93
C PHE A 90 -3.51 -7.79 4.57
N LEU A 91 -4.27 -8.89 4.52
CA LEU A 91 -4.84 -9.43 3.30
C LEU A 91 -5.73 -8.39 2.62
N TRP A 92 -6.59 -7.69 3.39
CA TRP A 92 -7.40 -6.60 2.86
C TRP A 92 -6.57 -5.47 2.25
N ILE A 93 -5.56 -4.96 2.97
CA ILE A 93 -4.67 -3.89 2.49
C ILE A 93 -3.93 -4.35 1.23
N TYR A 94 -3.46 -5.59 1.22
CA TYR A 94 -2.76 -6.20 0.11
C TYR A 94 -3.66 -6.32 -1.12
N LEU A 95 -4.86 -6.91 -1.00
CA LEU A 95 -5.81 -7.02 -2.11
C LEU A 95 -6.18 -5.66 -2.67
N ALA A 96 -6.42 -4.66 -1.81
CA ALA A 96 -6.76 -3.31 -2.23
C ALA A 96 -5.61 -2.64 -3.00
N THR A 97 -4.37 -2.76 -2.53
CA THR A 97 -3.19 -2.18 -3.19
C THR A 97 -2.82 -2.93 -4.46
N ALA A 98 -2.84 -4.26 -4.43
CA ALA A 98 -2.53 -5.11 -5.59
C ALA A 98 -3.57 -4.93 -6.71
N THR A 99 -4.86 -4.81 -6.39
CA THR A 99 -5.91 -4.51 -7.38
C THR A 99 -5.69 -3.14 -8.03
N LYS A 100 -5.41 -2.10 -7.23
CA LYS A 100 -5.08 -0.76 -7.77
C LYS A 100 -3.83 -0.78 -8.65
N ARG A 101 -2.81 -1.56 -8.27
CA ARG A 101 -1.59 -1.70 -9.06
C ARG A 101 -1.80 -2.44 -10.37
N LEU A 102 -2.70 -3.42 -10.36
CA LEU A 102 -3.07 -4.16 -11.54
C LEU A 102 -3.89 -3.28 -12.49
N HIS A 103 -4.76 -2.43 -11.94
CA HIS A 103 -5.44 -1.38 -12.69
C HIS A 103 -4.47 -0.38 -13.30
N ASP A 104 -3.41 0.02 -12.58
CA ASP A 104 -2.34 0.87 -13.15
C ASP A 104 -1.66 0.28 -14.39
N ARG A 105 -1.74 -1.04 -14.58
CA ARG A 105 -1.16 -1.76 -15.71
C ARG A 105 -2.18 -2.14 -16.78
N ASP A 106 -3.36 -1.54 -16.73
CA ASP A 106 -4.49 -1.87 -17.60
C ASP A 106 -4.91 -3.34 -17.54
N ARG A 107 -4.77 -3.96 -16.36
CA ARG A 107 -5.18 -5.36 -16.12
C ARG A 107 -6.32 -5.40 -15.10
N SER A 108 -7.21 -6.38 -15.22
CA SER A 108 -8.33 -6.57 -14.29
C SER A 108 -7.86 -7.22 -13.00
N GLY A 109 -8.49 -6.93 -11.85
CA GLY A 109 -8.25 -7.59 -10.55
C GLY A 109 -8.12 -9.12 -10.57
N TRP A 110 -8.75 -9.80 -11.54
CA TRP A 110 -8.68 -11.26 -11.73
C TRP A 110 -7.26 -11.83 -11.89
N TRP A 111 -6.26 -11.05 -12.31
CA TRP A 111 -4.88 -11.56 -12.37
C TRP A 111 -4.30 -11.87 -10.99
N LEU A 112 -4.91 -11.42 -9.90
CA LEU A 112 -4.54 -11.85 -8.55
C LEU A 112 -4.77 -13.35 -8.32
N VAL A 113 -5.69 -13.98 -9.05
CA VAL A 113 -5.98 -15.40 -8.88
C VAL A 113 -4.78 -16.28 -9.24
N PRO A 114 -4.26 -16.27 -10.49
CA PRO A 114 -3.10 -17.08 -10.84
C PRO A 114 -1.82 -16.66 -10.11
N PHE A 115 -1.68 -15.39 -9.74
CA PHE A 115 -0.47 -14.90 -9.08
C PHE A 115 -0.44 -15.11 -7.58
N PHE A 116 -1.57 -15.12 -6.88
CA PHE A 116 -1.58 -15.18 -5.41
C PHE A 116 -2.51 -16.24 -4.85
N VAL A 117 -3.71 -16.42 -5.43
CA VAL A 117 -4.67 -17.41 -4.91
C VAL A 117 -4.23 -18.84 -5.21
N VAL A 118 -3.79 -19.12 -6.45
CA VAL A 118 -3.35 -20.47 -6.83
C VAL A 118 -2.13 -20.95 -6.02
N PRO A 119 -1.06 -20.14 -5.85
CA PRO A 119 0.06 -20.49 -4.96
C PRO A 119 -0.37 -20.70 -3.51
N ALA A 120 -1.17 -19.79 -2.95
CA ALA A 120 -1.63 -19.93 -1.57
C ALA A 120 -2.44 -21.22 -1.35
N LEU A 121 -3.31 -21.60 -2.30
CA LEU A 121 -4.02 -22.86 -2.24
C LEU A 121 -3.10 -24.07 -2.42
N PHE A 122 -2.11 -23.98 -3.31
CA PHE A 122 -1.15 -25.04 -3.50
C PHE A 122 -0.38 -25.31 -2.21
N ASP A 123 0.13 -24.26 -1.54
CA ASP A 123 0.88 -24.38 -0.30
C ASP A 123 0.02 -24.99 0.82
N GLN A 124 -1.22 -24.51 0.97
CA GLN A 124 -2.20 -24.99 1.95
C GLN A 124 -2.49 -26.50 1.86
N PHE A 125 -2.48 -27.05 0.65
CA PHE A 125 -2.81 -28.45 0.38
C PHE A 125 -1.60 -29.28 -0.06
N SER A 126 -0.39 -28.70 -0.02
CA SER A 126 0.83 -29.36 -0.48
C SER A 126 1.16 -30.61 0.34
N ASP A 127 0.78 -30.63 1.62
CA ASP A 127 0.92 -31.78 2.52
C ASP A 127 0.13 -33.02 2.08
N LEU A 128 -0.89 -32.84 1.23
CA LEU A 128 -1.68 -33.96 0.67
C LEU A 128 -0.96 -34.61 -0.52
N LEU A 129 0.11 -34.00 -1.03
CA LEU A 129 0.85 -34.47 -2.19
C LEU A 129 2.08 -35.30 -1.78
N PRO A 130 2.50 -36.29 -2.59
CA PRO A 130 3.69 -37.08 -2.30
C PRO A 130 4.96 -36.25 -2.53
N THR A 131 5.45 -35.57 -1.48
CA THR A 131 6.61 -34.65 -1.50
C THR A 131 7.89 -35.28 -2.05
N ASN A 132 8.01 -36.61 -1.95
CA ASN A 132 9.17 -37.38 -2.40
C ASN A 132 9.22 -37.57 -3.94
N SER A 133 8.23 -37.04 -4.67
CA SER A 133 8.09 -37.27 -6.10
C SER A 133 8.49 -36.06 -6.93
N ASN A 134 9.35 -36.27 -7.94
CA ASN A 134 9.90 -35.20 -8.78
C ASN A 134 8.82 -34.39 -9.54
N TRP A 135 7.65 -34.99 -9.82
CA TRP A 135 6.58 -34.27 -10.52
C TRP A 135 5.91 -33.22 -9.61
N VAL A 136 5.84 -33.46 -8.29
CA VAL A 136 5.29 -32.47 -7.34
C VAL A 136 6.17 -31.24 -7.29
N LEU A 137 7.49 -31.43 -7.33
CA LEU A 137 8.44 -30.33 -7.41
C LEU A 137 8.23 -29.52 -8.71
N ALA A 138 8.05 -30.18 -9.86
CA ALA A 138 7.79 -29.49 -11.12
C ALA A 138 6.48 -28.67 -11.08
N VAL A 139 5.42 -29.20 -10.46
CA VAL A 139 4.16 -28.47 -10.25
C VAL A 139 4.38 -27.28 -9.31
N ALA A 140 5.14 -27.46 -8.22
CA ALA A 140 5.46 -26.38 -7.28
C ALA A 140 6.15 -25.22 -8.00
N TRP A 141 7.17 -25.49 -8.83
CA TRP A 141 7.81 -24.46 -9.65
C TRP A 141 6.84 -23.81 -10.64
N ALA A 142 6.01 -24.59 -11.31
CA ALA A 142 5.04 -24.06 -12.27
C ALA A 142 4.03 -23.09 -11.62
N VAL A 143 3.68 -23.30 -10.35
CA VAL A 143 2.79 -22.43 -9.58
C VAL A 143 3.53 -21.21 -9.03
N HIS A 144 4.76 -21.37 -8.55
CA HIS A 144 5.52 -20.30 -7.90
C HIS A 144 6.23 -19.34 -8.87
N ILE A 145 6.55 -19.76 -10.09
CA ILE A 145 7.16 -18.89 -11.10
C ILE A 145 6.23 -17.72 -11.45
N PRO A 146 4.93 -17.93 -11.78
CA PRO A 146 3.98 -16.84 -12.00
C PRO A 146 3.79 -15.94 -10.78
N TRP A 147 3.79 -16.50 -9.57
CA TRP A 147 3.73 -15.73 -8.32
C TRP A 147 4.90 -14.74 -8.22
N PHE A 148 6.12 -15.24 -8.43
CA PHE A 148 7.32 -14.42 -8.39
C PHE A 148 7.31 -13.34 -9.49
N TRP A 149 6.88 -13.71 -10.69
CA TRP A 149 6.68 -12.74 -11.77
C TRP A 149 5.64 -11.66 -11.40
N GLY A 150 4.53 -12.04 -10.78
CA GLY A 150 3.52 -11.11 -10.29
C GLY A 150 4.09 -10.10 -9.30
N LEU A 151 4.98 -10.51 -8.39
CA LEU A 151 5.68 -9.59 -7.49
C LEU A 151 6.55 -8.60 -8.26
N VAL A 152 7.36 -9.07 -9.21
CA VAL A 152 8.18 -8.19 -10.05
C VAL A 152 7.31 -7.17 -10.80
N GLU A 153 6.21 -7.65 -11.38
CA GLU A 153 5.29 -6.82 -12.16
C GLU A 153 4.60 -5.74 -11.31
N MET A 154 4.30 -6.02 -10.03
CA MET A 154 3.68 -5.06 -9.12
C MET A 154 4.66 -4.07 -8.51
N PHE A 155 5.84 -4.53 -8.06
CA PHE A 155 6.78 -3.74 -7.26
C PHE A 155 7.86 -3.03 -8.07
N ILE A 156 8.26 -3.59 -9.21
CA ILE A 156 9.43 -3.11 -9.98
C ILE A 156 9.00 -2.42 -11.27
N VAL A 157 8.09 -3.02 -12.03
CA VAL A 157 7.74 -2.51 -13.37
C VAL A 157 6.83 -1.27 -13.25
N PRO A 158 7.09 -0.17 -14.00
CA PRO A 158 6.24 1.03 -13.98
C PRO A 158 4.82 0.78 -14.52
N GLY A 159 3.86 1.65 -14.14
CA GLY A 159 2.47 1.59 -14.66
C GLY A 159 2.38 2.05 -16.12
N THR A 160 1.20 2.01 -16.72
CA THR A 160 0.97 2.54 -18.07
C THR A 160 1.15 4.06 -18.08
N SER A 161 1.90 4.58 -19.06
CA SER A 161 2.04 6.02 -19.28
C SER A 161 0.73 6.61 -19.81
N GLY A 162 0.34 7.77 -19.28
CA GLY A 162 -0.87 8.47 -19.71
C GLY A 162 -2.17 7.87 -19.18
N ASP A 163 -3.28 8.36 -19.73
CA ASP A 163 -4.63 7.97 -19.31
C ASP A 163 -4.90 6.49 -19.61
N ASN A 164 -5.52 5.82 -18.65
CA ASN A 164 -5.90 4.42 -18.74
C ASN A 164 -7.41 4.27 -18.50
N ARG A 165 -8.02 3.13 -18.85
CA ARG A 165 -9.45 2.82 -18.59
C ARG A 165 -9.86 2.97 -17.13
N PHE A 166 -8.91 2.93 -16.21
CA PHE A 166 -9.13 3.07 -14.77
C PHE A 166 -8.86 4.47 -14.22
N GLY A 167 -8.36 5.39 -15.05
CA GLY A 167 -8.20 6.81 -14.71
C GLY A 167 -6.90 7.47 -15.22
N PRO A 168 -6.78 8.79 -14.98
CA PRO A 168 -5.65 9.60 -15.43
C PRO A 168 -4.32 9.21 -14.78
N ASP A 169 -3.20 9.50 -15.44
CA ASP A 169 -1.87 9.21 -14.91
C ASP A 169 -1.57 10.03 -13.64
N PRO A 170 -1.29 9.40 -12.48
CA PRO A 170 -0.94 10.12 -11.27
C PRO A 170 0.37 10.93 -11.38
N LEU A 171 1.24 10.62 -12.34
CA LEU A 171 2.50 11.35 -12.55
C LEU A 171 2.33 12.56 -13.47
N ALA A 172 1.30 12.59 -14.33
CA ALA A 172 1.06 13.73 -15.23
C ALA A 172 0.79 15.04 -14.48
N VAL A 173 0.14 14.97 -13.30
CA VAL A 173 -0.10 16.14 -12.44
C VAL A 173 1.21 16.76 -11.93
N LEU A 174 2.26 15.95 -11.74
CA LEU A 174 3.57 16.44 -11.29
C LEU A 174 4.36 17.08 -12.44
N GLU A 175 4.21 16.56 -13.66
CA GLU A 175 4.84 17.13 -14.86
C GLU A 175 4.23 18.48 -15.25
N ASP A 176 2.91 18.64 -15.11
CA ASP A 176 2.23 19.92 -15.38
C ASP A 176 2.57 21.00 -14.34
N GLY A 177 2.98 20.59 -13.13
CA GLY A 177 3.59 21.47 -12.12
C GLY A 177 5.09 21.74 -12.32
N SER A 178 5.73 21.01 -13.25
CA SER A 178 7.15 21.14 -13.63
C SER A 178 7.36 21.89 -14.95
N ALA A 179 6.28 22.16 -15.71
CA ALA A 179 6.25 23.33 -16.57
C ALA A 179 6.60 24.56 -15.72
N PRO A 180 7.38 25.55 -16.21
CA PRO A 180 7.67 26.73 -15.43
C PRO A 180 6.33 27.29 -14.93
N ALA A 181 6.15 27.27 -13.61
CA ALA A 181 4.93 27.75 -12.99
C ALA A 181 4.54 29.07 -13.67
N PRO A 182 3.27 29.29 -14.06
CA PRO A 182 2.85 30.59 -14.56
C PRO A 182 3.08 31.56 -13.41
N SER A 183 4.24 32.25 -13.45
CA SER A 183 4.80 33.15 -12.45
C SER A 183 3.90 33.22 -11.22
N THR A 184 3.99 32.22 -10.34
CA THR A 184 3.41 32.35 -8.99
C THR A 184 4.02 33.63 -8.49
N LYS A 185 3.20 34.68 -8.34
CA LYS A 185 3.61 36.03 -7.95
C LYS A 185 4.82 35.88 -7.04
N SER A 186 6.00 36.19 -7.59
CA SER A 186 7.23 36.24 -6.83
C SER A 186 6.89 37.13 -5.65
N TRP A 187 6.79 36.55 -4.47
CA TRP A 187 6.57 37.34 -3.27
C TRP A 187 7.88 38.09 -3.08
N ASP A 188 7.93 39.30 -3.63
CA ASP A 188 9.13 40.11 -3.69
C ASP A 188 9.28 40.80 -2.33
N GLN A 189 10.07 40.17 -1.46
CA GLN A 189 10.32 40.67 -0.10
C GLN A 189 10.87 42.11 -0.10
N GLN A 190 11.43 42.58 -1.21
CA GLN A 190 11.91 43.96 -1.36
C GLN A 190 10.75 44.96 -1.51
N SER A 191 9.59 44.54 -2.02
CA SER A 191 8.38 45.38 -2.13
C SER A 191 7.76 45.75 -0.78
N GLU A 192 8.04 44.97 0.28
CA GLU A 192 7.60 45.25 1.65
C GLU A 192 8.59 46.17 2.41
N ILE A 193 9.83 46.28 1.92
CA ILE A 193 10.91 47.05 2.57
C ILE A 193 11.05 48.45 1.95
N GLU A 194 10.47 48.69 0.78
CA GLU A 194 10.40 50.02 0.19
C GLU A 194 9.39 50.88 0.97
N PHE A 195 9.88 51.69 1.90
CA PHE A 195 9.13 52.80 2.48
C PHE A 195 8.85 53.82 1.37
N VAL A 196 7.79 53.60 0.60
CA VAL A 196 7.29 54.59 -0.35
C VAL A 196 6.83 55.81 0.44
N PRO A 197 7.47 56.98 0.30
CA PRO A 197 6.95 58.20 0.89
C PRO A 197 5.58 58.46 0.25
N PRO A 198 4.50 58.69 1.03
CA PRO A 198 3.20 58.95 0.45
C PRO A 198 3.27 60.23 -0.41
N SER A 199 3.18 60.06 -1.73
CA SER A 199 3.03 61.16 -2.67
C SER A 199 1.61 61.71 -2.55
N ALA A 200 1.44 62.74 -1.74
CA ALA A 200 0.21 63.52 -1.72
C ALA A 200 0.13 64.33 -3.02
N SER A 201 -0.65 63.85 -4.00
CA SER A 201 -1.02 64.68 -5.14
C SER A 201 -1.93 65.82 -4.67
N PRO A 202 -1.75 67.07 -5.15
CA PRO A 202 -2.61 68.18 -4.76
C PRO A 202 -4.08 67.92 -5.15
N PRO A 203 -5.07 68.38 -4.37
CA PRO A 203 -6.48 68.16 -4.69
C PRO A 203 -6.81 68.74 -6.06
N GLY A 204 -7.34 67.90 -6.96
CA GLY A 204 -7.72 68.28 -8.31
C GLY A 204 -8.67 69.48 -8.30
N GLY A 205 -8.32 70.51 -9.07
CA GLY A 205 -9.09 71.74 -9.18
C GLY A 205 -10.54 71.49 -9.60
N MET A 206 -11.45 72.10 -8.85
CA MET A 206 -12.90 72.02 -9.05
C MET A 206 -13.29 72.65 -10.41
N HIS A 207 -13.54 71.81 -11.40
CA HIS A 207 -14.09 72.22 -12.70
C HIS A 207 -15.58 72.55 -12.56
N VAL A 208 -15.91 73.84 -12.47
CA VAL A 208 -17.30 74.31 -12.55
C VAL A 208 -17.67 74.51 -14.01
N LYS A 209 -18.62 73.72 -14.52
CA LYS A 209 -19.22 73.99 -15.84
C LYS A 209 -20.10 75.23 -15.75
N ARG A 210 -19.72 76.32 -16.44
CA ARG A 210 -20.64 77.42 -16.73
C ARG A 210 -21.50 77.02 -17.92
N GLY A 211 -22.82 76.96 -17.70
CA GLY A 211 -23.80 76.89 -18.78
C GLY A 211 -24.19 78.30 -19.22
N ALA A 212 -24.27 78.48 -20.55
CA ALA A 212 -25.27 79.22 -21.31
C ALA A 212 -24.86 79.13 -22.80
#